data_AF-E1WV95-F1
#
_entry.id   AF-E1WV95-F1
#
_cell.length_a   1.000
_cell.length_b   1.000
_cell.length_c   1.000
_cell.angle_alpha   90.00
_cell.angle_beta   90.00
_cell.angle_gamma   90.00
#
_symmetry.space_group_name_H-M   'P 1'
#
loop_
_entity.id
_entity.type
_entity.pdbx_description
1 polymer ?
#
loop_
_entity_poly.entity_id
_entity_poly.type
_entity_poly.pdbx_seq_one_letter_code
_entity_poly.pdbx_strand_id
1 'polypeptide(L)'
;MYKNILILGRGIGQVMFQNNALSGGLMLLGIAFNSWQLAVLSVLGTVVSTLTASLSGYDKEDIRNGLYGFNGTLVGIAIGVFMEINVTSILLLISGSAFSTWVARCFRYQNRVSGLTAPFIFVVWLLLVGCHYLYPSLLLSSSLEKPELTMDIFRSFCLNIGQVMFQGNILSGLFFLLGILINSRINALYTLTGAILPLFMILYPHTDLAAWNLGLLGYNGVLCAIALGDKTGIGVVKAIFSIILSIVLQLTGMHMGIVTLTAPFVFSVWITGGLFSVFRSKS
;
A
#
# COMPACT_ATOMS: atom_id res chain seq x y z
N MET A 1 8.40 24.94 10.38
CA MET A 1 7.15 24.59 9.67
C MET A 1 7.39 23.94 8.30
N TYR A 2 8.02 24.62 7.33
CA TYR A 2 8.26 24.09 5.97
C TYR A 2 8.93 22.71 5.90
N LYS A 3 9.99 22.48 6.68
CA LYS A 3 10.69 21.18 6.72
C LYS A 3 9.77 20.02 7.13
N ASN A 4 8.83 20.26 8.05
CA ASN A 4 7.91 19.22 8.53
C ASN A 4 6.90 18.85 7.44
N ILE A 5 6.39 19.83 6.69
CA ILE A 5 5.48 19.58 5.55
C ILE A 5 6.17 18.68 4.52
N LEU A 6 7.44 18.94 4.20
CA LEU A 6 8.19 18.09 3.26
C LEU A 6 8.41 16.67 3.80
N ILE A 7 8.61 16.50 5.11
CA ILE A 7 8.74 15.18 5.74
C ILE A 7 7.43 14.40 5.63
N LEU A 8 6.30 15.03 5.94
CA LEU A 8 4.98 14.40 5.83
C LEU A 8 4.66 14.04 4.38
N GLY A 9 4.93 14.95 3.43
CA GLY A 9 4.78 14.68 2.00
C GLY A 9 5.62 13.48 1.55
N ARG A 10 6.90 13.40 1.96
CA ARG A 10 7.72 12.21 1.71
C ARG A 10 7.13 10.96 2.37
N GLY A 11 6.63 11.07 3.61
CA GLY A 11 5.98 9.98 4.32
C GLY A 11 4.80 9.38 3.53
N ILE A 12 3.96 10.22 2.92
CA ILE A 12 2.88 9.75 2.04
C ILE A 12 3.45 9.14 0.74
N GLY A 13 4.42 9.81 0.11
CA GLY A 13 5.06 9.33 -1.12
C GLY A 13 5.75 7.97 -0.98
N GLN A 14 6.31 7.69 0.20
CA GLN A 14 7.03 6.46 0.50
C GLN A 14 6.14 5.22 0.51
N VAL A 15 4.81 5.34 0.61
CA VAL A 15 3.89 4.20 0.43
C VAL A 15 4.12 3.52 -0.92
N MET A 16 4.44 4.29 -1.96
CA MET A 16 4.78 3.79 -3.29
C MET A 16 6.26 3.98 -3.61
N PHE A 17 7.14 4.03 -2.61
CA PHE A 17 8.60 4.19 -2.75
C PHE A 17 9.06 5.53 -3.35
N GLN A 18 8.25 6.59 -3.25
CA GLN A 18 8.61 7.91 -3.77
C GLN A 18 9.11 8.81 -2.63
N ASN A 19 10.44 8.92 -2.47
CA ASN A 19 11.07 9.87 -1.52
C ASN A 19 11.00 11.32 -2.03
N ASN A 20 9.79 11.80 -2.32
CA ASN A 20 9.53 13.11 -2.92
C ASN A 20 8.24 13.70 -2.37
N ALA A 21 8.34 14.90 -1.79
CA ALA A 21 7.21 15.55 -1.14
C ALA A 21 6.10 15.98 -2.13
N LEU A 22 6.47 16.36 -3.37
CA LEU A 22 5.50 16.70 -4.41
C LEU A 22 4.74 15.45 -4.86
N SER A 23 5.43 14.31 -5.02
CA SER A 23 4.79 13.03 -5.31
C SER A 23 3.78 12.65 -4.23
N GLY A 24 4.15 12.76 -2.96
CA GLY A 24 3.21 12.51 -1.86
C GLY A 24 2.07 13.53 -1.79
N GLY A 25 2.30 14.79 -2.15
CA GLY A 25 1.25 15.80 -2.28
C GLY A 25 0.23 15.46 -3.37
N LEU A 26 0.69 14.98 -4.53
CA LEU A 26 -0.20 14.50 -5.60
C LEU A 26 -0.95 13.24 -5.21
N MET A 27 -0.30 12.31 -4.49
CA MET A 27 -0.99 11.16 -3.90
C MET A 27 -2.05 11.60 -2.88
N LEU A 28 -1.76 12.58 -2.03
CA LEU A 28 -2.75 13.11 -1.11
C LEU A 28 -3.95 13.76 -1.84
N LEU A 29 -3.70 14.49 -2.93
CA LEU A 29 -4.77 15.00 -3.80
C LEU A 29 -5.60 13.86 -4.40
N GLY A 30 -4.93 12.81 -4.89
CA GLY A 30 -5.60 11.60 -5.38
C GLY A 30 -6.50 10.96 -4.31
N ILE A 31 -6.04 10.85 -3.06
CA ILE A 31 -6.87 10.38 -1.94
C ILE A 31 -8.06 11.32 -1.73
N ALA A 32 -7.85 12.64 -1.74
CA ALA A 32 -8.91 13.63 -1.52
C ALA A 32 -10.01 13.60 -2.58
N PHE A 33 -9.68 13.28 -3.84
CA PHE A 33 -10.68 13.07 -4.91
C PHE A 33 -11.58 11.86 -4.69
N ASN A 34 -11.11 10.85 -3.96
CA ASN A 34 -11.93 9.71 -3.55
C ASN A 34 -12.70 10.02 -2.26
N SER A 35 -12.02 10.54 -1.24
CA SER A 35 -12.62 10.97 0.02
C SER A 35 -11.72 11.97 0.76
N TRP A 36 -12.29 13.14 1.08
CA TRP A 36 -11.59 14.12 1.90
C TRP A 36 -11.33 13.60 3.33
N GLN A 37 -12.21 12.74 3.86
CA GLN A 37 -12.02 12.11 5.17
C GLN A 37 -10.81 11.18 5.15
N LEU A 38 -10.66 10.32 4.13
CA LEU A 38 -9.49 9.46 3.99
C LEU A 38 -8.20 10.28 3.85
N ALA A 39 -8.26 11.42 3.15
CA ALA A 39 -7.11 12.32 3.04
C ALA A 39 -6.69 12.86 4.42
N VAL A 40 -7.65 13.33 5.24
CA VAL A 40 -7.38 13.80 6.61
C VAL A 40 -6.83 12.69 7.49
N LEU A 41 -7.43 11.49 7.47
CA LEU A 41 -6.99 10.36 8.27
C LEU A 41 -5.60 9.86 7.85
N SER A 42 -5.30 9.88 6.55
CA SER A 42 -3.97 9.54 6.03
C SER A 42 -2.90 10.48 6.59
N VAL A 43 -3.16 11.79 6.59
CA VAL A 43 -2.25 12.81 7.15
C VAL A 43 -2.11 12.63 8.66
N LEU A 44 -3.20 12.41 9.39
CA LEU A 44 -3.17 12.16 10.83
C LEU A 44 -2.29 10.95 11.15
N GLY A 45 -2.48 9.85 10.42
CA GLY A 45 -1.66 8.65 10.55
C GLY A 45 -0.17 8.90 10.29
N THR A 46 0.16 9.65 9.22
CA THR A 46 1.54 10.06 8.91
C THR A 46 2.15 10.93 10.02
N VAL A 47 1.37 11.87 10.56
CA VAL A 47 1.80 12.77 11.64
C VAL A 47 2.11 11.97 12.90
N VAL A 48 1.19 11.11 13.33
CA VAL A 48 1.34 10.30 14.55
C VAL A 48 2.56 9.39 14.45
N SER A 49 2.74 8.69 13.32
CA SER A 49 3.89 7.79 13.13
C SER A 49 5.22 8.54 13.09
N THR A 50 5.27 9.67 12.39
CA THR A 50 6.47 10.53 12.32
C THR A 50 6.82 11.11 13.69
N LEU A 51 5.83 11.58 14.45
CA LEU A 51 6.03 12.06 15.82
C LEU A 51 6.48 10.95 16.75
N THR A 52 5.89 9.76 16.66
CA THR A 52 6.29 8.60 17.46
C THR A 52 7.77 8.26 17.22
N ALA A 53 8.23 8.23 15.97
CA ALA A 53 9.63 8.02 15.63
C ALA A 53 10.54 9.12 16.19
N SER A 54 10.12 10.38 16.06
CA SER A 54 10.88 11.54 16.56
C SER A 54 11.01 11.54 18.10
N LEU A 55 9.91 11.26 18.81
CA LEU A 55 9.90 11.20 20.28
C LEU A 55 10.67 9.99 20.80
N SER A 56 10.70 8.89 20.05
CA SER A 56 11.46 7.69 20.38
C SER A 56 12.95 7.79 20.02
N GLY A 57 13.41 8.92 19.48
CA GLY A 57 14.82 9.14 19.13
C GLY A 57 15.32 8.25 17.99
N TYR A 58 14.45 7.87 17.05
CA TYR A 58 14.85 7.08 15.88
C TYR A 58 15.72 7.90 14.92
N ASP A 59 16.34 7.21 13.96
CA ASP A 59 17.30 7.83 13.05
C ASP A 59 16.71 9.05 12.32
N LYS A 60 17.43 10.17 12.40
CA LYS A 60 16.94 11.47 11.90
C LYS A 60 16.93 11.52 10.38
N GLU A 61 17.80 10.80 9.70
CA GLU A 61 17.84 10.76 8.24
C GLU A 61 16.67 9.94 7.70
N ASP A 62 16.38 8.80 8.31
CA ASP A 62 15.21 7.97 8.02
C ASP A 62 13.90 8.74 8.20
N ILE A 63 13.78 9.49 9.31
CA ILE A 63 12.63 10.38 9.55
C ILE A 63 12.56 11.44 8.45
N ARG A 64 13.67 12.09 8.11
CA ARG A 64 13.71 13.14 7.06
C ARG A 64 13.30 12.61 5.68
N ASN A 65 13.62 11.35 5.40
CA ASN A 65 13.27 10.62 4.19
C ASN A 65 11.85 10.03 4.23
N GLY A 66 11.09 10.25 5.30
CA GLY A 66 9.69 9.81 5.42
C GLY A 66 9.51 8.32 5.69
N LEU A 67 10.58 7.58 6.03
CA LEU A 67 10.55 6.12 6.15
C LEU A 67 9.79 5.61 7.39
N TYR A 68 9.41 6.51 8.30
CA TYR A 68 8.52 6.22 9.42
C TYR A 68 7.09 6.73 9.22
N GLY A 69 6.82 7.46 8.13
CA GLY A 69 5.49 8.05 7.87
C GLY A 69 4.52 7.07 7.23
N PHE A 70 4.98 6.33 6.21
CA PHE A 70 4.10 5.65 5.25
C PHE A 70 3.24 4.51 5.84
N ASN A 71 3.76 3.73 6.79
CA ASN A 71 2.96 2.71 7.47
C ASN A 71 1.81 3.37 8.28
N GLY A 72 2.08 4.51 8.93
CA GLY A 72 1.07 5.30 9.61
C GLY A 72 0.01 5.86 8.65
N THR A 73 0.40 6.31 7.46
CA THR A 73 -0.51 6.74 6.38
C THR A 73 -1.51 5.64 6.05
N LEU A 74 -1.01 4.42 5.79
CA LEU A 74 -1.86 3.27 5.45
C LEU A 74 -2.77 2.83 6.60
N VAL A 75 -2.29 2.88 7.85
CA VAL A 75 -3.13 2.64 9.03
C VAL A 75 -4.29 3.64 9.07
N GLY A 76 -4.01 4.93 8.88
CA GLY A 76 -5.04 5.97 8.90
C GLY A 76 -6.11 5.77 7.83
N ILE A 77 -5.69 5.43 6.61
CA ILE A 77 -6.63 5.11 5.53
C ILE A 77 -7.45 3.86 5.86
N ALA A 78 -6.80 2.78 6.32
CA ALA A 78 -7.47 1.53 6.63
C ALA A 78 -8.55 1.70 7.72
N ILE A 79 -8.30 2.52 8.74
CA ILE A 79 -9.32 2.87 9.73
C ILE A 79 -10.52 3.52 9.05
N GLY A 80 -10.31 4.52 8.19
CA GLY A 80 -11.41 5.18 7.49
C GLY A 80 -12.16 4.30 6.48
N VAL A 81 -11.53 3.22 6.00
CA VAL A 81 -12.13 2.27 5.06
C VAL A 81 -12.91 1.18 5.79
N PHE A 82 -12.40 0.67 6.92
CA PHE A 82 -12.97 -0.50 7.59
C PHE A 82 -13.78 -0.16 8.84
N MET A 83 -13.73 1.07 9.34
CA MET A 83 -14.37 1.45 10.60
C MET A 83 -15.19 2.73 10.47
N GLU A 84 -16.29 2.80 11.20
CA GLU A 84 -17.07 4.04 11.33
C GLU A 84 -16.22 5.11 12.04
N ILE A 85 -16.21 6.33 11.49
CA ILE A 85 -15.39 7.43 12.02
C ILE A 85 -16.05 7.99 13.28
N ASN A 86 -15.46 7.70 14.43
CA ASN A 86 -15.88 8.17 15.74
C ASN A 86 -14.65 8.27 16.67
N VAL A 87 -14.86 8.65 17.92
CA VAL A 87 -13.76 8.82 18.89
C VAL A 87 -12.94 7.54 19.04
N THR A 88 -13.59 6.37 19.10
CA THR A 88 -12.91 5.08 19.27
C THR A 88 -12.02 4.76 18.08
N SER A 89 -12.50 4.89 16.84
CA SER A 89 -11.68 4.63 15.65
C SER A 89 -10.53 5.61 15.51
N ILE A 90 -10.70 6.88 15.91
CA ILE A 90 -9.59 7.84 15.96
C ILE A 90 -8.53 7.46 17.01
N LEU A 91 -8.93 6.96 18.19
CA LEU A 91 -7.98 6.45 19.18
C LEU A 91 -7.23 5.19 18.67
N LEU A 92 -7.93 4.30 17.96
CA LEU A 92 -7.32 3.14 17.31
C LEU A 92 -6.37 3.55 16.18
N LEU A 93 -6.68 4.60 15.43
CA LEU A 93 -5.78 5.19 14.44
C LEU A 93 -4.49 5.69 15.11
N ILE A 94 -4.61 6.50 16.16
CA ILE A 94 -3.44 7.07 16.85
C ILE A 94 -2.56 5.95 17.42
N SER A 95 -3.16 5.03 18.18
CA SER A 95 -2.43 3.90 18.78
C SER A 95 -1.86 2.96 17.72
N GLY A 96 -2.62 2.64 16.67
CA GLY A 96 -2.17 1.80 15.56
C GLY A 96 -1.04 2.42 14.76
N SER A 97 -1.10 3.71 14.42
CA SER A 97 -0.03 4.41 13.71
C SER A 97 1.26 4.46 14.55
N ALA A 98 1.15 4.73 15.85
CA ALA A 98 2.30 4.65 16.76
C ALA A 98 2.87 3.23 16.84
N PHE A 99 2.02 2.22 16.99
CA PHE A 99 2.45 0.82 17.07
C PHE A 99 3.10 0.34 15.77
N SER A 100 2.58 0.74 14.61
CA SER A 100 3.19 0.42 13.30
C SER A 100 4.60 1.00 13.17
N THR A 101 4.86 2.14 13.81
CA THR A 101 6.18 2.77 13.85
C THR A 101 7.17 1.95 14.68
N TRP A 102 6.71 1.42 15.83
CA TRP A 102 7.49 0.52 16.65
C TRP A 102 7.79 -0.80 15.93
N VAL A 103 6.79 -1.41 15.27
CA VAL A 103 6.99 -2.62 14.46
C VAL A 103 7.99 -2.37 13.32
N ALA A 104 7.90 -1.21 12.66
CA ALA A 104 8.89 -0.81 11.65
C ALA A 104 10.31 -0.71 12.23
N ARG A 105 10.46 -0.25 13.47
CA ARG A 105 11.74 -0.22 14.18
C ARG A 105 12.29 -1.62 14.45
N CYS A 106 11.43 -2.58 14.81
CA CYS A 106 11.81 -3.99 14.98
C CYS A 106 12.36 -4.58 13.69
N PHE A 107 11.71 -4.31 12.54
CA PHE A 107 12.23 -4.71 11.24
C PHE A 107 13.60 -4.09 10.94
N ARG A 108 13.84 -2.83 11.30
CA ARG A 108 15.18 -2.25 11.15
C ARG A 108 16.22 -2.88 12.07
N TYR A 109 15.83 -3.28 13.27
CA TYR A 109 16.76 -3.89 14.22
C TYR A 109 17.20 -5.31 13.79
N GLN A 110 16.28 -6.13 13.29
CA GLN A 110 16.62 -7.49 12.83
C GLN A 110 17.48 -7.53 11.56
N ASN A 111 17.38 -6.50 10.70
CA ASN A 111 18.24 -6.27 9.53
C ASN A 111 18.41 -7.43 8.52
N ARG A 112 17.51 -8.42 8.47
CA ARG A 112 17.53 -9.52 7.48
C ARG A 112 16.68 -9.22 6.25
N VAL A 113 15.49 -8.66 6.48
CA VAL A 113 14.54 -8.26 5.42
C VAL A 113 14.05 -6.82 5.62
N SER A 114 13.69 -6.13 4.54
CA SER A 114 13.03 -4.83 4.63
C SER A 114 11.62 -5.00 5.21
N GLY A 115 11.22 -4.11 6.10
CA GLY A 115 9.86 -4.12 6.68
C GLY A 115 8.77 -3.83 5.64
N LEU A 116 9.08 -3.09 4.57
CA LEU A 116 8.09 -2.68 3.57
C LEU A 116 6.80 -2.17 4.26
N THR A 117 5.63 -2.64 3.85
CA THR A 117 4.33 -2.37 4.48
C THR A 117 3.91 -3.42 5.51
N ALA A 118 4.79 -4.37 5.88
CA ALA A 118 4.51 -5.39 6.91
C ALA A 118 4.10 -4.80 8.26
N PRO A 119 4.70 -3.69 8.75
CA PRO A 119 4.25 -3.05 9.99
C PRO A 119 2.79 -2.60 9.92
N PHE A 120 2.36 -2.01 8.81
CA PHE A 120 0.96 -1.65 8.57
C PHE A 120 0.05 -2.88 8.56
N ILE A 121 0.40 -3.91 7.79
CA ILE A 121 -0.42 -5.13 7.64
C ILE A 121 -0.67 -5.78 8.99
N PHE A 122 0.40 -5.99 9.77
CA PHE A 122 0.32 -6.62 11.08
C PHE A 122 -0.60 -5.85 12.02
N VAL A 123 -0.45 -4.53 12.08
CA VAL A 123 -1.28 -3.68 12.95
C VAL A 123 -2.74 -3.71 12.50
N VAL A 124 -3.03 -3.56 11.21
CA VAL A 124 -4.42 -3.53 10.74
C VAL A 124 -5.09 -4.89 10.89
N TRP A 125 -4.40 -6.00 10.67
CA TRP A 125 -4.96 -7.33 10.97
C TRP A 125 -5.30 -7.48 12.45
N LEU A 126 -4.42 -7.05 13.37
CA LEU A 126 -4.74 -7.06 14.80
C LEU A 126 -5.94 -6.19 15.14
N LEU A 127 -6.06 -5.01 14.53
CA LEU A 127 -7.18 -4.10 14.76
C LEU A 127 -8.49 -4.68 14.21
N LEU A 128 -8.49 -5.27 13.01
CA LEU A 128 -9.67 -5.90 12.41
C LEU A 128 -10.14 -7.10 13.23
N VAL A 129 -9.21 -7.99 13.61
CA VAL A 129 -9.51 -9.14 14.48
C VAL A 129 -10.01 -8.66 15.84
N GLY A 130 -9.33 -7.70 16.46
CA GLY A 130 -9.72 -7.13 17.75
C GLY A 130 -11.11 -6.51 17.72
N CYS A 131 -11.42 -5.70 16.69
CA CYS A 131 -12.75 -5.10 16.53
C CYS A 131 -13.82 -6.14 16.22
N HIS A 132 -13.52 -7.17 15.43
CA HIS A 132 -14.47 -8.24 15.14
C HIS A 132 -14.97 -8.91 16.43
N TYR A 133 -14.09 -9.16 17.41
CA TYR A 133 -14.45 -9.80 18.66
C TYR A 133 -14.92 -8.84 19.76
N LEU A 134 -14.37 -7.63 19.84
CA LEU A 134 -14.59 -6.70 20.96
C LEU A 134 -15.55 -5.55 20.64
N TYR A 135 -15.58 -5.08 19.39
CA TYR A 135 -16.34 -3.90 18.95
C TYR A 135 -16.92 -4.10 17.55
N PRO A 136 -17.75 -5.14 17.31
CA PRO A 136 -18.21 -5.47 15.95
C PRO A 136 -19.04 -4.36 15.31
N SER A 137 -19.74 -3.56 16.10
CA SER A 137 -20.49 -2.38 15.62
C SER A 137 -19.61 -1.28 15.06
N LEU A 138 -18.31 -1.28 15.35
CA LEU A 138 -17.36 -0.31 14.80
C LEU A 138 -16.99 -0.64 13.34
N LEU A 139 -17.07 -1.91 12.94
CA LEU A 139 -16.68 -2.35 11.61
C LEU A 139 -17.74 -1.99 10.57
N LEU A 140 -17.32 -1.36 9.48
CA LEU A 140 -18.19 -1.10 8.34
C LEU A 140 -18.48 -2.41 7.62
N SER A 141 -19.76 -2.67 7.39
CA SER A 141 -20.19 -3.77 6.51
C SER A 141 -19.96 -3.35 5.06
N SER A 142 -19.49 -4.27 4.21
CA SER A 142 -19.48 -4.05 2.76
C SER A 142 -20.89 -3.71 2.30
N SER A 143 -21.10 -2.50 1.80
CA SER A 143 -22.40 -2.08 1.26
C SER A 143 -22.79 -3.00 0.10
N LEU A 144 -24.08 -3.36 0.03
CA LEU A 144 -24.69 -4.10 -1.06
C LEU A 144 -24.80 -3.20 -2.33
N GLU A 145 -23.69 -2.63 -2.79
CA GLU A 145 -23.66 -2.12 -4.15
C GLU A 145 -23.68 -3.32 -5.09
N LYS A 146 -24.58 -3.28 -6.08
CA LYS A 146 -24.66 -4.35 -7.06
C LYS A 146 -23.31 -4.46 -7.78
N PRO A 147 -22.71 -5.66 -7.86
CA PRO A 147 -21.44 -5.82 -8.55
C PRO A 147 -21.59 -5.34 -10.01
N GLU A 148 -20.67 -4.47 -10.42
CA GLU A 148 -20.60 -3.99 -11.79
C GLU A 148 -20.11 -5.14 -12.68
N LEU A 149 -21.04 -5.72 -13.43
CA LEU A 149 -20.82 -6.91 -14.27
C LEU A 149 -20.36 -6.57 -15.69
N THR A 150 -20.16 -5.29 -16.00
CA THR A 150 -19.59 -4.83 -17.28
C THR A 150 -18.09 -4.64 -17.13
N MET A 151 -17.31 -5.24 -18.03
CA MET A 151 -15.87 -5.08 -18.05
C MET A 151 -15.48 -3.63 -18.38
N ASP A 152 -14.71 -2.98 -17.51
CA ASP A 152 -14.11 -1.66 -17.78
C ASP A 152 -12.60 -1.71 -17.57
N ILE A 153 -11.87 -1.89 -18.68
CA ILE A 153 -10.41 -2.03 -18.68
C ILE A 153 -9.72 -0.76 -18.14
N PHE A 154 -10.21 0.42 -18.52
CA PHE A 154 -9.57 1.67 -18.13
C PHE A 154 -9.76 1.95 -16.65
N ARG A 155 -10.97 1.69 -16.14
CA ARG A 155 -11.28 1.76 -14.72
C ARG A 155 -10.43 0.76 -13.93
N SER A 156 -10.42 -0.52 -14.30
CA SER A 156 -9.60 -1.55 -13.63
C SER A 156 -8.11 -1.19 -13.61
N PHE A 157 -7.58 -0.65 -14.71
CA PHE A 157 -6.20 -0.17 -14.76
C PHE A 157 -5.95 0.94 -13.74
N CYS A 158 -6.82 1.96 -13.67
CA CYS A 158 -6.66 3.07 -12.74
C CYS A 158 -6.83 2.61 -11.28
N LEU A 159 -7.79 1.73 -11.00
CA LEU A 159 -7.99 1.18 -9.65
C LEU A 159 -6.88 0.22 -9.24
N ASN A 160 -6.26 -0.54 -10.15
CA ASN A 160 -5.06 -1.32 -9.82
C ASN A 160 -3.97 -0.44 -9.18
N ILE A 161 -3.86 0.82 -9.61
CA ILE A 161 -2.92 1.79 -9.03
C ILE A 161 -3.51 2.41 -7.75
N GLY A 162 -4.77 2.87 -7.79
CA GLY A 162 -5.43 3.54 -6.66
C GLY A 162 -5.57 2.66 -5.40
N GLN A 163 -5.83 1.36 -5.58
CA GLN A 163 -6.02 0.41 -4.50
C GLN A 163 -4.76 0.18 -3.65
N VAL A 164 -3.58 0.60 -4.11
CA VAL A 164 -2.35 0.60 -3.28
C VAL A 164 -2.56 1.39 -1.98
N MET A 165 -3.40 2.42 -2.03
CA MET A 165 -3.83 3.18 -0.86
C MET A 165 -5.34 3.06 -0.63
N PHE A 166 -6.02 1.98 -1.02
CA PHE A 166 -7.47 1.81 -0.85
C PHE A 166 -8.36 2.82 -1.59
N GLN A 167 -7.92 3.37 -2.71
CA GLN A 167 -8.69 4.38 -3.45
C GLN A 167 -9.47 3.75 -4.61
N GLY A 168 -10.80 3.84 -4.54
CA GLY A 168 -11.75 3.29 -5.51
C GLY A 168 -12.12 4.24 -6.65
N ASN A 169 -11.25 5.21 -6.98
CA ASN A 169 -11.54 6.29 -7.91
C ASN A 169 -10.48 6.40 -9.02
N ILE A 170 -10.94 6.64 -10.26
CA ILE A 170 -10.08 6.76 -11.45
C ILE A 170 -9.05 7.88 -11.28
N LEU A 171 -9.46 9.05 -10.79
CA LEU A 171 -8.57 10.19 -10.59
C LEU A 171 -7.47 9.87 -9.58
N SER A 172 -7.77 9.10 -8.54
CA SER A 172 -6.74 8.68 -7.57
C SER A 172 -5.61 7.90 -8.25
N GLY A 173 -5.94 6.91 -9.08
CA GLY A 173 -4.95 6.16 -9.86
C GLY A 173 -4.10 7.05 -10.77
N LEU A 174 -4.73 8.01 -11.47
CA LEU A 174 -4.04 8.97 -12.35
C LEU A 174 -3.10 9.91 -11.57
N PHE A 175 -3.55 10.46 -10.45
CA PHE A 175 -2.72 11.31 -9.59
C PHE A 175 -1.55 10.55 -8.96
N PHE A 176 -1.76 9.28 -8.59
CA PHE A 176 -0.70 8.42 -8.05
C PHE A 176 0.35 8.16 -9.13
N LEU A 177 -0.08 7.78 -10.34
CA LEU A 177 0.81 7.58 -11.48
C LEU A 177 1.59 8.86 -11.82
N LEU A 178 0.94 10.02 -11.84
CA LEU A 178 1.59 11.31 -12.06
C LEU A 178 2.61 11.62 -10.96
N GLY A 179 2.26 11.38 -9.70
CA GLY A 179 3.16 11.54 -8.57
C GLY A 179 4.41 10.66 -8.70
N ILE A 180 4.26 9.40 -9.10
CA ILE A 180 5.38 8.49 -9.34
C ILE A 180 6.22 8.98 -10.53
N LEU A 181 5.59 9.38 -11.64
CA LEU A 181 6.26 9.86 -12.85
C LEU A 181 7.15 11.08 -12.58
N ILE A 182 6.68 12.01 -11.75
CA ILE A 182 7.43 13.21 -11.35
C ILE A 182 8.72 12.86 -10.63
N ASN A 183 8.70 11.83 -9.78
CA ASN A 183 9.90 11.42 -9.05
C ASN A 183 10.80 10.48 -9.87
N SER A 184 10.22 9.54 -10.62
CA SER A 184 10.97 8.57 -11.40
C SER A 184 10.16 7.97 -12.57
N ARG A 185 10.66 8.19 -13.79
CA ARG A 185 10.14 7.55 -15.01
C ARG A 185 10.23 6.03 -14.99
N ILE A 186 11.27 5.45 -14.38
CA ILE A 186 11.43 3.99 -14.30
C ILE A 186 10.36 3.37 -13.40
N ASN A 187 10.20 3.90 -12.18
CA ASN A 187 9.08 3.54 -11.29
C ASN A 187 7.71 3.70 -11.98
N ALA A 188 7.50 4.74 -12.79
CA ALA A 188 6.26 4.90 -13.54
C ALA A 188 6.06 3.79 -14.59
N LEU A 189 7.10 3.41 -15.35
CA LEU A 189 7.03 2.27 -16.26
C LEU A 189 6.71 0.96 -15.53
N TYR A 190 7.34 0.72 -14.37
CA TYR A 190 7.01 -0.45 -13.56
C TYR A 190 5.61 -0.41 -12.95
N THR A 191 5.10 0.79 -12.61
CA THR A 191 3.70 0.98 -12.20
C THR A 191 2.76 0.57 -13.33
N LEU A 192 3.05 0.97 -14.57
CA LEU A 192 2.28 0.54 -15.75
C LEU A 192 2.32 -0.97 -15.91
N THR A 193 3.49 -1.59 -15.85
CA THR A 193 3.64 -3.05 -15.95
C THR A 193 2.85 -3.78 -14.86
N GLY A 194 2.98 -3.34 -13.61
CA GLY A 194 2.28 -3.92 -12.46
C GLY A 194 0.76 -3.71 -12.50
N ALA A 195 0.28 -2.66 -13.16
CA ALA A 195 -1.15 -2.40 -13.33
C ALA A 195 -1.75 -3.07 -14.57
N ILE A 196 -0.95 -3.32 -15.62
CA ILE A 196 -1.39 -3.94 -16.89
C ILE A 196 -1.40 -5.47 -16.79
N LEU A 197 -0.36 -6.09 -16.23
CA LEU A 197 -0.25 -7.56 -16.17
C LEU A 197 -1.48 -8.24 -15.51
N PRO A 198 -2.02 -7.73 -14.38
CA PRO A 198 -3.21 -8.28 -13.75
C PRO A 198 -4.48 -8.16 -14.59
N LEU A 199 -4.54 -7.25 -15.58
CA LEU A 199 -5.71 -7.12 -16.45
C LEU A 199 -5.94 -8.38 -17.28
N PHE A 200 -4.88 -9.11 -17.64
CA PHE A 200 -4.97 -10.38 -18.35
C PHE A 200 -5.69 -11.49 -17.56
N MET A 201 -5.91 -11.32 -16.25
CA MET A 201 -6.74 -12.24 -15.47
C MET A 201 -8.17 -12.32 -16.01
N ILE A 202 -8.65 -11.32 -16.75
CA ILE A 202 -9.98 -11.38 -17.38
C ILE A 202 -10.12 -12.53 -18.39
N LEU A 203 -9.00 -13.02 -18.94
CA LEU A 203 -8.98 -14.16 -19.85
C LEU A 203 -9.18 -15.50 -19.12
N TYR A 204 -9.08 -15.52 -17.79
CA TYR A 204 -9.31 -16.70 -16.99
C TYR A 204 -10.80 -16.82 -16.64
N PRO A 205 -11.50 -17.93 -17.02
CA PRO A 205 -12.96 -18.03 -16.92
C PRO A 205 -13.54 -17.88 -15.51
N HIS A 206 -12.75 -18.13 -14.46
CA HIS A 206 -13.20 -18.07 -13.07
C HIS A 206 -12.83 -16.76 -12.36
N THR A 207 -12.35 -15.76 -13.10
CA THR A 207 -12.04 -14.44 -12.51
C THR A 207 -13.31 -13.76 -12.02
N ASP A 208 -13.33 -13.39 -10.74
CA ASP A 208 -14.36 -12.53 -10.18
C ASP A 208 -14.28 -11.14 -10.83
N LEU A 209 -15.25 -10.86 -11.71
CA LEU A 209 -15.31 -9.62 -12.48
C LEU A 209 -15.49 -8.39 -11.59
N ALA A 210 -16.19 -8.52 -10.46
CA ALA A 210 -16.38 -7.40 -9.54
C ALA A 210 -15.06 -7.04 -8.86
N ALA A 211 -14.34 -8.04 -8.34
CA ALA A 211 -13.01 -7.83 -7.77
C ALA A 211 -12.00 -7.29 -8.80
N TRP A 212 -12.09 -7.76 -10.04
CA TRP A 212 -11.27 -7.28 -11.14
C TRP A 212 -11.55 -5.81 -11.48
N ASN A 213 -12.82 -5.42 -11.63
CA ASN A 213 -13.26 -4.04 -11.87
C ASN A 213 -12.89 -3.08 -10.72
N LEU A 214 -12.86 -3.60 -9.49
CA LEU A 214 -12.41 -2.86 -8.31
C LEU A 214 -10.88 -2.74 -8.20
N GLY A 215 -10.12 -3.32 -9.12
CA GLY A 215 -8.65 -3.28 -9.15
C GLY A 215 -7.98 -4.12 -8.05
N LEU A 216 -8.70 -5.06 -7.44
CA LEU A 216 -8.21 -5.83 -6.28
C LEU A 216 -7.13 -6.85 -6.65
N LEU A 217 -6.96 -7.15 -7.94
CA LEU A 217 -5.94 -8.11 -8.39
C LEU A 217 -4.59 -7.45 -8.68
N GLY A 218 -4.52 -6.12 -8.84
CA GLY A 218 -3.31 -5.48 -9.37
C GLY A 218 -2.47 -4.64 -8.44
N TYR A 219 -3.02 -4.10 -7.35
CA TYR A 219 -2.28 -3.17 -6.49
C TYR A 219 -1.05 -3.78 -5.80
N ASN A 220 -1.12 -5.05 -5.41
CA ASN A 220 0.05 -5.78 -4.91
C ASN A 220 1.12 -5.92 -6.01
N GLY A 221 0.70 -6.18 -7.25
CA GLY A 221 1.57 -6.24 -8.42
C GLY A 221 2.28 -4.91 -8.71
N VAL A 222 1.56 -3.79 -8.59
CA VAL A 222 2.14 -2.43 -8.73
C VAL A 222 3.29 -2.22 -7.74
N LEU A 223 3.09 -2.56 -6.46
CA LEU A 223 4.14 -2.42 -5.45
C LEU A 223 5.32 -3.37 -5.69
N CYS A 224 5.06 -4.63 -6.07
CA CYS A 224 6.09 -5.61 -6.46
C CYS A 224 6.97 -5.08 -7.60
N ALA A 225 6.33 -4.51 -8.62
CA ALA A 225 7.01 -3.99 -9.79
C ALA A 225 7.97 -2.84 -9.44
N ILE A 226 7.51 -1.88 -8.63
CA ILE A 226 8.31 -0.73 -8.21
C ILE A 226 9.46 -1.18 -7.27
N ALA A 227 9.18 -2.12 -6.36
CA ALA A 227 10.15 -2.54 -5.35
C ALA A 227 11.35 -3.33 -5.93
N LEU A 228 11.12 -4.10 -6.99
CA LEU A 228 12.13 -5.02 -7.56
C LEU A 228 12.61 -4.62 -8.95
N GLY A 229 11.87 -3.74 -9.63
CA GLY A 229 12.20 -3.27 -10.96
C GLY A 229 13.41 -2.34 -10.98
N ASP A 230 14.33 -2.56 -11.90
CA ASP A 230 15.47 -1.69 -12.15
C ASP A 230 15.82 -1.67 -13.66
N LYS A 231 16.88 -0.96 -14.06
CA LYS A 231 17.24 -0.86 -15.49
C LYS A 231 17.87 -2.14 -16.07
N THR A 232 18.04 -3.19 -15.27
CA THR A 232 18.69 -4.43 -15.69
C THR A 232 17.66 -5.48 -16.13
N GLY A 233 18.08 -6.40 -17.01
CA GLY A 233 17.22 -7.53 -17.40
C GLY A 233 16.81 -8.41 -16.21
N ILE A 234 17.69 -8.57 -15.23
CA ILE A 234 17.40 -9.33 -14.01
C ILE A 234 16.32 -8.62 -13.18
N GLY A 235 16.35 -7.29 -13.07
CA GLY A 235 15.32 -6.51 -12.39
C GLY A 235 13.95 -6.66 -13.04
N VAL A 236 13.90 -6.66 -14.38
CA VAL A 236 12.65 -6.95 -15.13
C VAL A 236 12.12 -8.35 -14.80
N VAL A 237 12.97 -9.38 -14.82
CA VAL A 237 12.56 -10.75 -14.49
C VAL A 237 12.04 -10.85 -13.06
N LYS A 238 12.74 -10.24 -12.08
CA LYS A 238 12.30 -10.21 -10.68
C LYS A 238 10.94 -9.53 -10.53
N ALA A 239 10.75 -8.38 -11.18
CA ALA A 239 9.49 -7.65 -11.14
C ALA A 239 8.33 -8.49 -11.69
N ILE A 240 8.47 -9.07 -12.89
CA ILE A 240 7.43 -9.91 -13.51
C ILE A 240 7.11 -11.12 -12.62
N PHE A 241 8.13 -11.83 -12.15
CA PHE A 241 7.95 -12.98 -11.27
C PHE A 241 7.19 -12.59 -9.99
N SER A 242 7.58 -11.49 -9.35
CA SER A 242 6.96 -11.02 -8.12
C SER A 242 5.51 -10.54 -8.32
N ILE A 243 5.20 -9.89 -9.46
CA ILE A 243 3.83 -9.52 -9.83
C ILE A 243 2.96 -10.78 -9.92
N ILE A 244 3.38 -11.79 -10.70
CA ILE A 244 2.62 -13.03 -10.88
C ILE A 244 2.39 -13.73 -9.54
N LEU A 245 3.45 -13.86 -8.72
CA LEU A 245 3.35 -14.45 -7.39
C LEU A 245 2.37 -13.68 -6.50
N SER A 246 2.36 -12.33 -6.58
CA SER A 246 1.45 -11.50 -5.79
C SER A 246 -0.01 -11.68 -6.19
N ILE A 247 -0.30 -11.91 -7.48
CA ILE A 247 -1.66 -12.21 -7.98
C ILE A 247 -2.12 -13.55 -7.41
N VAL A 248 -1.28 -14.58 -7.45
CA VAL A 248 -1.60 -15.90 -6.88
C VAL A 248 -1.89 -15.80 -5.38
N LEU A 249 -1.03 -15.10 -4.63
CA LEU A 249 -1.22 -14.89 -3.19
C LEU A 249 -2.47 -14.06 -2.88
N GLN A 250 -2.77 -13.04 -3.69
CA GLN A 250 -3.98 -12.22 -3.57
C GLN A 250 -5.25 -13.06 -3.76
N LEU A 251 -5.33 -13.83 -4.84
CA LEU A 251 -6.46 -14.72 -5.12
C LEU A 251 -6.63 -15.75 -4.01
N THR A 252 -5.52 -16.37 -3.57
CA THR A 252 -5.55 -17.35 -2.47
C THR A 252 -6.11 -16.73 -1.18
N GLY A 253 -5.63 -15.55 -0.80
CA GLY A 253 -6.11 -14.87 0.40
C GLY A 253 -7.58 -14.46 0.31
N MET A 254 -8.03 -13.99 -0.86
CA MET A 254 -9.45 -13.67 -1.09
C MET A 254 -10.34 -14.91 -1.02
N HIS A 255 -9.92 -16.04 -1.60
CA HIS A 255 -10.64 -17.31 -1.49
C HIS A 255 -10.75 -17.83 -0.06
N MET A 256 -9.77 -17.50 0.80
CA MET A 256 -9.80 -17.80 2.23
C MET A 256 -10.62 -16.79 3.05
N GLY A 257 -11.23 -15.79 2.42
CA GLY A 257 -12.01 -14.74 3.10
C GLY A 257 -11.14 -13.74 3.88
N ILE A 258 -9.85 -13.66 3.58
CA ILE A 258 -8.91 -12.78 4.29
C ILE A 258 -8.91 -11.40 3.61
N VAL A 259 -8.99 -10.34 4.42
CA VAL A 259 -8.62 -8.99 3.98
C VAL A 259 -7.10 -8.95 3.80
N THR A 260 -6.63 -9.20 2.58
CA THR A 260 -5.21 -9.44 2.29
C THR A 260 -4.33 -8.22 2.51
N LEU A 261 -4.88 -7.01 2.39
CA LEU A 261 -4.11 -5.76 2.37
C LEU A 261 -2.94 -5.90 1.39
N THR A 262 -1.78 -5.33 1.71
CA THR A 262 -0.58 -5.46 0.88
C THR A 262 0.28 -6.69 1.22
N ALA A 263 -0.26 -7.70 1.92
CA ALA A 263 0.51 -8.89 2.32
C ALA A 263 1.04 -9.69 1.12
N PRO A 264 0.27 -9.92 0.04
CA PRO A 264 0.76 -10.56 -1.17
C PRO A 264 2.00 -9.86 -1.75
N PHE A 265 2.03 -8.53 -1.75
CA PHE A 265 3.21 -7.77 -2.16
C PHE A 265 4.43 -8.06 -1.28
N VAL A 266 4.29 -7.97 0.05
CA VAL A 266 5.40 -8.15 0.99
C VAL A 266 6.01 -9.55 0.86
N PHE A 267 5.16 -10.58 0.87
CA PHE A 267 5.62 -11.96 0.73
C PHE A 267 6.26 -12.21 -0.64
N SER A 268 5.67 -11.71 -1.72
CA SER A 268 6.24 -11.84 -3.05
C SER A 268 7.62 -11.19 -3.16
N VAL A 269 7.83 -10.01 -2.56
CA VAL A 269 9.14 -9.35 -2.57
C VAL A 269 10.16 -10.12 -1.73
N TRP A 270 9.80 -10.59 -0.54
CA TRP A 270 10.70 -11.39 0.30
C TRP A 270 11.11 -12.71 -0.37
N ILE A 271 10.15 -13.45 -0.94
CA ILE A 271 10.42 -14.70 -1.65
C ILE A 271 11.32 -14.45 -2.86
N THR A 272 11.01 -13.44 -3.67
CA THR A 272 11.82 -13.10 -4.84
C THR A 272 13.23 -12.66 -4.44
N GLY A 273 13.36 -11.83 -3.40
CA GLY A 273 14.65 -11.42 -2.86
C GLY A 273 15.51 -12.60 -2.41
N GLY A 274 14.93 -13.51 -1.63
CA GLY A 274 15.60 -14.71 -1.13
C GLY A 274 16.08 -15.62 -2.28
N LEU A 275 15.19 -15.95 -3.23
CA LEU A 275 15.54 -16.80 -4.38
C LEU A 275 16.71 -16.23 -5.18
N PHE A 276 16.67 -14.94 -5.52
CA PHE A 276 17.69 -14.32 -6.35
C PHE A 276 18.98 -13.96 -5.61
N SER A 277 18.99 -13.91 -4.26
CA SER A 277 20.24 -13.86 -3.49
C SER A 277 21.03 -15.18 -3.56
N VAL A 278 20.34 -16.32 -3.63
CA VAL A 278 20.95 -17.66 -3.69
C VAL A 278 21.64 -17.90 -5.04
N PHE A 279 21.08 -17.37 -6.14
CA PHE A 279 21.70 -17.50 -7.47
C PHE A 279 22.97 -16.65 -7.63
N ARG A 280 23.11 -15.55 -6.88
CA ARG A 280 24.27 -14.66 -6.94
C ARG A 280 25.46 -15.17 -6.12
N SER A 281 25.25 -16.11 -5.19
CA SER A 281 26.33 -16.73 -4.41
C SER A 281 26.88 -18.01 -5.04
N LYS A 282 26.29 -18.47 -6.16
CA LYS A 282 26.70 -19.67 -6.90
C LYS A 282 27.35 -19.35 -8.27
N SER A 283 27.56 -18.07 -8.56
CA SER A 283 28.36 -17.58 -9.70
C SER A 283 29.62 -16.91 -9.18
#